data_AF-A0A8J7MJY8-F1
#
_entry.id   AF-A0A8J7MJY8-F1
#
_cell.length_a   1.000
_cell.length_b   1.000
_cell.length_c   1.000
_cell.angle_alpha   90.00
_cell.angle_beta   90.00
_cell.angle_gamma   90.00
#
_symmetry.space_group_name_H-M   'P 1'
#
loop_
_entity.id
_entity.type
_entity.pdbx_description
1 polymer ?
#
loop_
_entity_poly.entity_id
_entity_poly.type
_entity_poly.pdbx_seq_one_letter_code
_entity_poly.pdbx_strand_id
1 'polypeptide(L)'
;MKRIILLFAFVALYTSNATAQPPEGHDENLVPNPDFEALIGRRPESDIDGSGVFKYNMVAWKSPTMTTPDVKIGLPSQIKKAKRDGIDLDKPHSGYKMVAILTHNPESKRDETYREYIQVKLKKPLVKGGEYYCEFWVCRARLSRYVSNNLGVALSPTRLREDGWKPLTKIVPDYNYGEIINADKREWQRISFTFTSPNRSEFLCIGNFFGNEETTLIEVKEPIQATVDEKAFNNSYYLIDDVMLCATRVAEPEPEPEPEPEPAAAPPPIVGAVIKLDRVFFETAKWALLSVSHDQLEEVVILMNEYPSMEIAINGHTDSRGDNSYNQNLSENRTKSVFEYLVEQGIDASRMEYIGYGETKPIANNKYSDGRQLNRRVEFVVTHIEAENTVIEQSNEVTPYTDKD
;
A
#
# COMPACT_ATOMS: atom_id res chain seq x y z
N MET A 1 71.09 5.76 -10.84
CA MET A 1 69.83 5.74 -11.61
C MET A 1 68.70 5.37 -10.66
N LYS A 2 67.89 6.35 -10.23
CA LYS A 2 66.72 6.13 -9.37
C LYS A 2 65.51 5.85 -10.28
N ARG A 3 64.87 4.69 -10.12
CA ARG A 3 63.61 4.36 -10.82
C ARG A 3 62.45 5.02 -10.07
N ILE A 4 61.74 5.91 -10.75
CA ILE A 4 60.50 6.53 -10.29
C ILE A 4 59.39 5.51 -10.51
N ILE A 5 58.74 5.07 -9.44
CA ILE A 5 57.52 4.25 -9.48
C ILE A 5 56.36 5.25 -9.53
N LEU A 6 55.69 5.36 -10.68
CA LEU A 6 54.41 6.06 -10.78
C LEU A 6 53.33 5.21 -10.10
N LEU A 7 52.86 5.68 -8.95
CA LEU A 7 51.70 5.12 -8.27
C LEU A 7 50.45 5.70 -8.95
N PHE A 8 49.79 4.92 -9.81
CA PHE A 8 48.45 5.27 -10.30
C PHE A 8 47.46 5.06 -9.16
N ALA A 9 46.99 6.16 -8.56
CA ALA A 9 45.85 6.14 -7.68
C ALA A 9 44.60 5.79 -8.50
N PHE A 10 44.15 4.54 -8.39
CA PHE A 10 42.80 4.15 -8.82
C PHE A 10 41.82 4.87 -7.89
N VAL A 11 41.27 5.99 -8.34
CA VAL A 11 40.05 6.53 -7.75
C VAL A 11 38.94 5.54 -8.12
N ALA A 12 38.55 4.72 -7.14
CA ALA A 12 37.32 3.95 -7.24
C ALA A 12 36.17 4.96 -7.30
N LEU A 13 35.70 5.25 -8.52
CA LEU A 13 34.39 5.86 -8.73
C LEU A 13 33.37 4.89 -8.15
N TYR A 14 32.92 5.17 -6.92
CA TYR A 14 31.65 4.67 -6.43
C TYR A 14 30.58 5.25 -7.37
N THR A 15 30.14 4.47 -8.33
CA THR A 15 28.91 4.75 -9.06
C THR A 15 27.78 4.72 -8.03
N SER A 16 27.26 5.88 -7.65
CA SER A 16 26.01 5.98 -6.92
C SER A 16 24.98 5.12 -7.63
N ASN A 17 24.31 4.23 -6.90
CA ASN A 17 23.19 3.43 -7.39
C ASN A 17 22.24 4.37 -8.14
N ALA A 18 22.15 4.21 -9.46
CA ALA A 18 21.29 5.03 -10.28
C ALA A 18 19.84 4.61 -9.98
N THR A 19 19.21 5.30 -9.04
CA THR A 19 17.75 5.41 -8.97
C THR A 19 17.24 5.81 -10.35
N ALA A 20 16.07 5.34 -10.78
CA ALA A 20 15.39 5.87 -11.96
C ALA A 20 15.31 7.41 -11.87
N GLN A 21 16.18 8.09 -12.62
CA GLN A 21 16.18 9.55 -12.72
C GLN A 21 15.27 9.92 -13.89
N PRO A 22 14.43 10.96 -13.73
CA PRO A 22 13.61 11.46 -14.83
C PRO A 22 14.46 11.71 -16.08
N PRO A 23 13.95 11.37 -17.28
CA PRO A 23 14.65 11.74 -18.51
C PRO A 23 14.83 13.26 -18.58
N GLU A 24 15.82 13.72 -19.34
CA GLU A 24 16.07 15.15 -19.50
C GLU A 24 14.78 15.88 -19.93
N GLY A 25 14.48 17.01 -19.28
CA GLY A 25 13.26 17.81 -19.52
C GLY A 25 12.01 17.35 -18.78
N HIS A 26 12.10 16.41 -17.83
CA HIS A 26 10.98 15.95 -17.01
C HIS A 26 11.11 16.39 -15.55
N ASP A 27 9.98 16.57 -14.87
CA ASP A 27 9.92 16.91 -13.44
C ASP A 27 10.33 15.73 -12.54
N GLU A 28 10.30 15.94 -11.21
CA GLU A 28 10.58 14.90 -10.23
C GLU A 28 9.70 13.66 -10.41
N ASN A 29 10.24 12.48 -10.07
CA ASN A 29 9.44 11.26 -10.03
C ASN A 29 8.39 11.37 -8.89
N LEU A 30 7.12 11.35 -9.28
CA LEU A 30 5.94 11.42 -8.40
C LEU A 30 5.68 10.12 -7.64
N VAL A 31 6.34 9.01 -8.02
CA VAL A 31 6.25 7.74 -7.32
C VAL A 31 7.19 7.76 -6.10
N PRO A 32 6.66 7.62 -4.87
CA PRO A 32 7.50 7.38 -3.69
C PRO A 32 8.01 5.93 -3.68
N ASN A 33 9.23 5.73 -3.17
CA ASN A 33 9.87 4.42 -3.09
C ASN A 33 9.85 3.63 -4.43
N PRO A 34 10.32 4.25 -5.54
CA PRO A 34 10.15 3.70 -6.89
C PRO A 34 10.97 2.43 -7.19
N ASP A 35 12.05 2.23 -6.43
CA ASP A 35 13.00 1.11 -6.50
C ASP A 35 12.72 0.04 -5.42
N PHE A 36 11.61 0.19 -4.68
CA PHE A 36 11.17 -0.74 -3.64
C PHE A 36 12.18 -0.97 -2.50
N GLU A 37 13.16 -0.08 -2.32
CA GLU A 37 14.23 -0.27 -1.35
C GLU A 37 13.81 0.03 0.09
N ALA A 38 12.84 0.93 0.30
CA ALA A 38 12.41 1.33 1.63
C ALA A 38 11.42 0.33 2.24
N LEU A 39 11.78 -0.22 3.41
CA LEU A 39 10.95 -1.10 4.22
C LEU A 39 10.86 -0.57 5.66
N ILE A 40 9.69 -0.71 6.29
CA ILE A 40 9.46 -0.48 7.71
C ILE A 40 10.01 -1.67 8.50
N GLY A 41 10.74 -1.42 9.59
CA GLY A 41 11.26 -2.45 10.49
C GLY A 41 12.66 -2.95 10.14
N ARG A 42 13.09 -4.08 10.73
CA ARG A 42 14.44 -4.61 10.51
C ARG A 42 14.63 -5.05 9.07
N ARG A 43 15.79 -4.70 8.51
CA ARG A 43 16.22 -5.11 7.18
C ARG A 43 16.19 -6.65 7.08
N PRO A 44 15.55 -7.21 6.03
CA PRO A 44 15.65 -8.63 5.72
C PRO A 44 17.11 -9.06 5.52
N GLU A 45 17.55 -10.11 6.22
CA GLU A 45 18.91 -10.67 6.07
C GLU A 45 19.01 -11.79 5.01
N SER A 46 17.87 -12.25 4.48
CA SER A 46 17.76 -13.26 3.43
C SER A 46 16.59 -12.95 2.50
N ASP A 47 16.46 -13.68 1.39
CA ASP A 47 15.22 -13.70 0.60
C ASP A 47 14.05 -13.92 1.55
N ILE A 48 13.20 -12.92 1.70
CA ILE A 48 11.90 -13.12 2.32
C ILE A 48 10.94 -13.34 1.17
N ASP A 49 10.90 -14.58 0.70
CA ASP A 49 9.78 -15.04 -0.11
C ASP A 49 8.56 -15.02 0.82
N GLY A 50 7.75 -13.97 0.74
CA GLY A 50 6.75 -13.73 1.75
C GLY A 50 5.90 -12.52 1.47
N SER A 51 4.77 -12.76 0.81
CA SER A 51 3.46 -12.14 0.98
C SER A 51 3.28 -11.13 2.14
N GLY A 52 3.76 -11.46 3.34
CA GLY A 52 3.69 -10.61 4.52
C GLY A 52 4.57 -9.34 4.44
N VAL A 53 5.75 -9.41 3.83
CA VAL A 53 6.68 -8.27 3.78
C VAL A 53 6.14 -7.16 2.92
N PHE A 54 5.62 -7.47 1.73
CA PHE A 54 5.00 -6.44 0.90
C PHE A 54 3.84 -5.78 1.62
N LYS A 55 2.98 -6.60 2.26
CA LYS A 55 1.80 -6.12 2.96
C LYS A 55 2.12 -5.23 4.17
N TYR A 56 3.04 -5.66 5.02
CA TYR A 56 3.27 -5.07 6.35
C TYR A 56 4.50 -4.17 6.43
N ASN A 57 5.48 -4.35 5.55
CA ASN A 57 6.78 -3.67 5.65
C ASN A 57 7.05 -2.75 4.46
N MET A 58 6.45 -2.96 3.28
CA MET A 58 6.72 -2.09 2.13
C MET A 58 6.26 -0.66 2.41
N VAL A 59 7.19 0.29 2.23
CA VAL A 59 6.91 1.73 2.37
C VAL A 59 6.16 2.20 1.12
N ALA A 60 5.10 2.97 1.34
CA ALA A 60 4.21 3.60 0.34
C ALA A 60 3.37 2.65 -0.53
N TRP A 61 3.88 1.48 -0.91
CA TRP A 61 3.17 0.53 -1.77
C TRP A 61 2.26 -0.40 -0.97
N LYS A 62 1.08 -0.68 -1.52
CA LYS A 62 0.09 -1.60 -0.97
C LYS A 62 -0.61 -2.37 -2.08
N SER A 63 -1.17 -3.53 -1.75
CA SER A 63 -2.11 -4.21 -2.65
C SER A 63 -3.50 -3.56 -2.50
N PRO A 64 -4.23 -3.30 -3.60
CA PRO A 64 -5.63 -2.87 -3.58
C PRO A 64 -6.61 -4.01 -3.23
N THR A 65 -6.14 -5.25 -3.16
CA THR A 65 -6.94 -6.42 -2.78
C THR A 65 -6.28 -7.15 -1.61
N MET A 66 -6.84 -8.26 -1.11
CA MET A 66 -6.20 -9.09 -0.08
C MET A 66 -5.03 -9.93 -0.62
N THR A 67 -4.68 -9.77 -1.89
CA THR A 67 -3.54 -10.44 -2.54
C THR A 67 -2.22 -10.01 -1.97
N THR A 68 -1.16 -10.76 -2.27
CA THR A 68 0.09 -10.64 -1.54
C THR A 68 1.30 -10.69 -2.47
N PRO A 69 1.53 -9.62 -3.26
CA PRO A 69 2.76 -9.47 -4.02
C PRO A 69 3.98 -9.83 -3.18
N ASP A 70 5.00 -10.44 -3.77
CA ASP A 70 6.22 -10.77 -3.05
C ASP A 70 7.27 -9.66 -3.20
N VAL A 71 8.04 -9.42 -2.14
CA VAL A 71 9.29 -8.66 -2.25
C VAL A 71 10.42 -9.65 -2.52
N LYS A 72 11.12 -9.51 -3.64
CA LYS A 72 12.29 -10.32 -3.97
C LYS A 72 13.57 -9.57 -3.63
N ILE A 73 14.60 -10.27 -3.15
CA ILE A 73 15.84 -9.64 -2.67
C ILE A 73 17.06 -10.26 -3.34
N GLY A 74 17.79 -9.46 -4.11
CA GLY A 74 19.06 -9.85 -4.73
C GLY A 74 20.24 -9.14 -4.11
N LEU A 75 20.71 -9.55 -2.91
CA LEU A 75 21.91 -8.95 -2.33
C LEU A 75 23.16 -9.27 -3.20
N PRO A 76 24.14 -8.36 -3.30
CA PRO A 76 25.35 -8.59 -4.10
C PRO A 76 26.11 -9.86 -3.72
N SER A 77 26.10 -10.22 -2.43
CA SER A 77 26.70 -11.46 -1.93
C SER A 77 25.97 -12.71 -2.43
N GLN A 78 24.64 -12.69 -2.47
CA GLN A 78 23.80 -13.77 -3.00
C GLN A 78 24.00 -13.92 -4.50
N ILE A 79 23.97 -12.81 -5.25
CA ILE A 79 24.20 -12.79 -6.70
C ILE A 79 25.60 -13.34 -7.02
N LYS A 80 26.63 -12.92 -6.27
CA LYS A 80 28.01 -13.42 -6.45
C LYS A 80 28.12 -14.91 -6.15
N LYS A 81 27.44 -15.39 -5.10
CA LYS A 81 27.39 -16.81 -4.73
C LYS A 81 26.71 -17.63 -5.83
N ALA A 82 25.51 -17.24 -6.25
CA ALA A 82 24.75 -17.95 -7.28
C ALA A 82 25.51 -18.02 -8.60
N LYS A 83 26.16 -16.92 -9.01
CA LYS A 83 27.03 -16.92 -10.19
C LYS A 83 28.16 -17.94 -10.11
N ARG A 84 28.82 -18.07 -8.95
CA ARG A 84 29.87 -19.08 -8.74
C ARG A 84 29.30 -20.49 -8.78
N ASP A 85 28.12 -20.68 -8.23
CA ASP A 85 27.47 -21.98 -8.09
C ASP A 85 26.67 -22.37 -9.36
N GLY A 86 26.67 -21.53 -10.41
CA GLY A 86 25.97 -21.78 -11.67
C GLY A 86 24.45 -21.67 -11.60
N ILE A 87 23.93 -20.97 -10.58
CA ILE A 87 22.49 -20.81 -10.31
C ILE A 87 22.01 -19.48 -10.91
N ASP A 88 20.90 -19.53 -11.66
CA ASP A 88 20.17 -18.33 -12.06
C ASP A 88 19.29 -17.82 -10.90
N LEU A 89 19.35 -16.51 -10.63
CA LEU A 89 18.56 -15.86 -9.58
C LEU A 89 17.68 -14.76 -10.18
N ASP A 90 16.61 -14.46 -9.45
CA ASP A 90 15.89 -13.21 -9.60
C ASP A 90 16.79 -12.06 -9.14
N LYS A 91 17.20 -11.23 -10.11
CA LYS A 91 18.12 -10.10 -9.89
C LYS A 91 17.32 -8.81 -10.09
N PRO A 92 17.28 -7.92 -9.09
CA PRO A 92 16.73 -6.56 -9.24
C PRO A 92 17.31 -5.86 -10.47
N HIS A 93 16.53 -4.97 -11.08
CA HIS A 93 17.01 -4.15 -12.18
C HIS A 93 18.00 -3.11 -11.64
N SER A 94 17.65 -2.46 -10.54
CA SER A 94 18.53 -1.62 -9.75
C SER A 94 18.50 -2.02 -8.27
N GLY A 95 19.39 -1.45 -7.46
CA GLY A 95 19.39 -1.72 -6.02
C GLY A 95 19.56 -3.19 -5.65
N TYR A 96 18.72 -3.64 -4.72
CA TYR A 96 18.74 -4.93 -4.04
C TYR A 96 17.36 -5.58 -3.90
N LYS A 97 16.28 -4.85 -4.16
CA LYS A 97 14.90 -5.31 -4.01
C LYS A 97 14.12 -5.02 -5.27
N MET A 98 13.06 -5.80 -5.47
CA MET A 98 12.05 -5.59 -6.49
C MET A 98 10.76 -6.24 -6.00
N VAL A 99 9.65 -5.99 -6.68
CA VAL A 99 8.37 -6.61 -6.35
C VAL A 99 7.97 -7.59 -7.42
N ALA A 100 7.38 -8.71 -7.02
CA ALA A 100 6.83 -9.69 -7.93
C ALA A 100 5.31 -9.70 -7.82
N ILE A 101 4.62 -9.72 -8.97
CA ILE A 101 3.16 -9.83 -9.06
C ILE A 101 2.73 -10.97 -9.96
N LEU A 102 1.73 -11.71 -9.49
CA LEU A 102 1.12 -12.83 -10.19
C LEU A 102 0.05 -12.28 -11.13
N THR A 103 0.31 -12.27 -12.43
CA THR A 103 -0.62 -11.68 -13.40
C THR A 103 -1.69 -12.66 -13.86
N HIS A 104 -1.46 -13.97 -13.74
CA HIS A 104 -2.44 -14.99 -14.04
C HIS A 104 -2.08 -16.33 -13.39
N ASN A 105 -3.03 -16.94 -12.68
CA ASN A 105 -2.87 -18.26 -12.08
C ASN A 105 -3.95 -19.25 -12.57
N PRO A 106 -3.66 -20.10 -13.57
CA PRO A 106 -4.64 -21.05 -14.10
C PRO A 106 -5.02 -22.15 -13.10
N GLU A 107 -4.21 -22.41 -12.07
CA GLU A 107 -4.48 -23.44 -11.06
C GLU A 107 -5.23 -22.90 -9.83
N SER A 108 -5.56 -21.61 -9.82
CA SER A 108 -6.30 -21.01 -8.72
C SER A 108 -7.70 -21.62 -8.58
N LYS A 109 -8.06 -22.03 -7.36
CA LYS A 109 -9.42 -22.49 -7.01
C LYS A 109 -10.41 -21.33 -6.75
N ARG A 110 -10.01 -20.08 -7.00
CA ARG A 110 -10.81 -18.87 -6.77
C ARG A 110 -11.46 -18.40 -8.09
N ASP A 111 -12.69 -17.89 -8.02
CA ASP A 111 -13.46 -17.40 -9.18
C ASP A 111 -12.82 -16.17 -9.83
N GLU A 112 -12.67 -16.19 -11.16
CA GLU A 112 -11.76 -15.36 -11.97
C GLU A 112 -10.31 -15.45 -11.44
N THR A 113 -9.33 -15.74 -12.29
CA THR A 113 -8.01 -16.20 -11.79
C THR A 113 -7.39 -15.24 -10.76
N TYR A 114 -6.60 -15.80 -9.85
CA TYR A 114 -5.86 -15.01 -8.87
C TYR A 114 -4.87 -14.08 -9.58
N ARG A 115 -5.00 -12.77 -9.32
CA ARG A 115 -4.13 -11.72 -9.84
C ARG A 115 -3.69 -10.80 -8.72
N GLU A 116 -2.46 -10.34 -8.80
CA GLU A 116 -1.89 -9.40 -7.85
C GLU A 116 -1.66 -8.05 -8.49
N TYR A 117 -1.74 -7.03 -7.66
CA TYR A 117 -1.59 -5.64 -8.06
C TYR A 117 -0.74 -4.92 -7.01
N ILE A 118 0.04 -3.95 -7.47
CA ILE A 118 0.75 -3.02 -6.60
C ILE A 118 0.20 -1.64 -6.83
N GLN A 119 -0.07 -0.91 -5.76
CA GLN A 119 -0.60 0.43 -5.81
C GLN A 119 0.17 1.35 -4.87
N VAL A 120 0.34 2.60 -5.30
CA VAL A 120 1.05 3.64 -4.55
C VAL A 120 0.24 4.93 -4.57
N LYS A 121 0.26 5.67 -3.44
CA LYS A 121 -0.18 7.06 -3.41
C LYS A 121 0.94 7.94 -3.97
N LEU A 122 0.64 8.76 -4.96
CA LEU A 122 1.60 9.67 -5.57
C LEU A 122 1.99 10.76 -4.57
N LYS A 123 3.23 11.27 -4.69
CA LYS A 123 3.73 12.39 -3.86
C LYS A 123 2.87 13.64 -3.99
N LYS A 124 2.32 13.86 -5.18
CA LYS A 124 1.38 14.93 -5.53
C LYS A 124 0.35 14.36 -6.52
N PRO A 125 -0.91 14.83 -6.49
CA PRO A 125 -1.91 14.44 -7.48
C PRO A 125 -1.46 14.85 -8.90
N LEU A 126 -1.87 14.07 -9.89
CA LEU A 126 -1.84 14.48 -11.29
C LEU A 126 -2.86 15.60 -11.52
N VAL A 127 -2.58 16.46 -12.48
CA VAL A 127 -3.46 17.53 -12.93
C VAL A 127 -4.19 17.05 -14.18
N LYS A 128 -5.53 17.16 -14.18
CA LYS A 128 -6.34 16.86 -15.37
C LYS A 128 -5.87 17.69 -16.56
N GLY A 129 -5.67 17.05 -17.70
CA GLY A 129 -5.12 17.69 -18.91
C GLY A 129 -3.60 17.88 -18.91
N GLY A 130 -2.91 17.57 -17.80
CA GLY A 130 -1.45 17.56 -17.76
C GLY A 130 -0.86 16.39 -18.56
N GLU A 131 0.32 16.60 -19.12
CA GLU A 131 1.05 15.57 -19.86
C GLU A 131 2.09 14.90 -18.95
N TYR A 132 2.07 13.58 -18.96
CA TYR A 132 2.89 12.76 -18.08
C TYR A 132 3.63 11.68 -18.85
N TYR A 133 4.80 11.34 -18.34
CA TYR A 133 5.61 10.19 -18.74
C TYR A 133 5.58 9.15 -17.62
N CYS A 134 5.28 7.91 -17.97
CA CYS A 134 5.38 6.77 -17.07
C CYS A 134 6.33 5.72 -17.66
N GLU A 135 7.16 5.14 -16.80
CA GLU A 135 7.89 3.91 -17.12
C GLU A 135 8.02 2.99 -15.92
N PHE A 136 8.30 1.72 -16.20
CA PHE A 136 8.75 0.74 -15.21
C PHE A 136 9.48 -0.38 -15.93
N TRP A 137 10.33 -1.09 -15.20
CA TRP A 137 11.03 -2.26 -15.70
C TRP A 137 10.29 -3.51 -15.28
N VAL A 138 10.21 -4.47 -16.21
CA VAL A 138 9.56 -5.76 -16.00
C VAL A 138 10.46 -6.89 -16.45
N CYS A 139 10.45 -7.99 -15.69
CA CYS A 139 11.12 -9.23 -16.08
C CYS A 139 10.29 -10.42 -15.60
N ARG A 140 10.24 -11.51 -16.36
CA ARG A 140 9.67 -12.76 -15.86
C ARG A 140 10.47 -13.30 -14.65
N ALA A 141 9.78 -13.77 -13.61
CA ALA A 141 10.40 -14.48 -12.49
C ALA A 141 10.97 -15.84 -12.94
N ARG A 142 12.16 -16.23 -12.46
CA ARG A 142 12.90 -17.38 -13.00
C ARG A 142 12.15 -18.72 -12.93
N LEU A 143 11.36 -18.91 -11.87
CA LEU A 143 10.60 -20.14 -11.61
C LEU A 143 9.21 -20.12 -12.25
N SER A 144 8.79 -19.03 -12.89
CA SER A 144 7.49 -18.91 -13.57
C SER A 144 7.47 -19.77 -14.85
N ARG A 145 6.63 -20.81 -14.91
CA ARG A 145 6.50 -21.66 -16.11
C ARG A 145 5.79 -20.98 -17.25
N TYR A 146 4.93 -20.02 -16.93
CA TYR A 146 4.18 -19.29 -17.92
C TYR A 146 4.50 -17.81 -17.91
N VAL A 147 4.10 -17.15 -18.99
CA VAL A 147 4.00 -15.69 -19.13
C VAL A 147 2.63 -15.35 -19.67
N SER A 148 2.05 -14.27 -19.18
CA SER A 148 0.76 -13.75 -19.64
C SER A 148 0.92 -12.43 -20.37
N ASN A 149 -0.05 -12.11 -21.22
CA ASN A 149 -0.18 -10.77 -21.76
C ASN A 149 -0.90 -9.86 -20.74
N ASN A 150 -1.08 -8.59 -21.12
CA ASN A 150 -1.82 -7.56 -20.38
C ASN A 150 -1.19 -7.20 -19.04
N LEU A 151 -0.18 -6.35 -19.10
CA LEU A 151 0.34 -5.64 -17.93
C LEU A 151 -0.04 -4.16 -18.05
N GLY A 152 -0.97 -3.71 -17.21
CA GLY A 152 -1.55 -2.39 -17.28
C GLY A 152 -1.16 -1.48 -16.12
N VAL A 153 -1.42 -0.20 -16.33
CA VAL A 153 -1.33 0.87 -15.34
C VAL A 153 -2.69 1.56 -15.28
N ALA A 154 -3.25 1.65 -14.08
CA ALA A 154 -4.47 2.39 -13.79
C ALA A 154 -4.17 3.54 -12.82
N LEU A 155 -4.70 4.71 -13.14
CA LEU A 155 -4.60 5.94 -12.38
C LEU A 155 -5.97 6.24 -11.79
N SER A 156 -5.99 6.68 -10.54
CA SER A 156 -7.25 6.94 -9.86
C SER A 156 -7.18 8.13 -8.91
N PRO A 157 -8.24 8.96 -8.84
CA PRO A 157 -8.39 9.99 -7.79
C PRO A 157 -8.44 9.40 -6.39
N THR A 158 -8.88 8.14 -6.24
CA THR A 158 -9.05 7.50 -4.94
C THR A 158 -8.33 6.17 -4.89
N ARG A 159 -8.12 5.65 -3.67
CA ARG A 159 -7.48 4.35 -3.49
C ARG A 159 -8.38 3.26 -4.07
N LEU A 160 -7.92 2.52 -5.09
CA LEU A 160 -8.65 1.34 -5.56
C LEU A 160 -8.72 0.30 -4.44
N ARG A 161 -9.91 -0.30 -4.28
CA ARG A 161 -10.18 -1.37 -3.32
C ARG A 161 -11.16 -2.36 -3.96
N GLU A 162 -10.88 -3.65 -3.82
CA GLU A 162 -11.89 -4.68 -4.04
C GLU A 162 -11.96 -5.65 -2.87
N ASP A 163 -13.15 -6.17 -2.62
CA ASP A 163 -13.41 -7.06 -1.49
C ASP A 163 -12.73 -8.42 -1.68
N GLY A 164 -11.91 -8.80 -0.70
CA GLY A 164 -11.28 -10.11 -0.66
C GLY A 164 -10.20 -10.29 -1.74
N TRP A 165 -10.30 -11.37 -2.51
CA TRP A 165 -9.27 -11.81 -3.46
C TRP A 165 -9.67 -11.58 -4.93
N LYS A 166 -10.73 -10.82 -5.18
CA LYS A 166 -11.25 -10.60 -6.53
C LYS A 166 -10.27 -9.76 -7.37
N PRO A 167 -10.02 -10.11 -8.64
CA PRO A 167 -9.22 -9.28 -9.52
C PRO A 167 -9.94 -7.97 -9.86
N LEU A 168 -9.18 -6.95 -10.25
CA LEU A 168 -9.68 -5.62 -10.61
C LEU A 168 -10.20 -5.56 -12.06
N THR A 169 -10.92 -6.58 -12.52
CA THR A 169 -11.36 -6.73 -13.93
C THR A 169 -12.37 -5.68 -14.40
N LYS A 170 -12.96 -4.93 -13.47
CA LYS A 170 -13.88 -3.82 -13.76
C LYS A 170 -13.16 -2.49 -13.97
N ILE A 171 -11.88 -2.40 -13.65
CA ILE A 171 -11.09 -1.19 -13.79
C ILE A 171 -10.50 -1.17 -15.20
N VAL A 172 -10.78 -0.13 -15.96
CA VAL A 172 -10.15 0.08 -17.27
C VAL A 172 -8.79 0.75 -17.02
N PRO A 173 -7.66 0.15 -17.41
CA PRO A 173 -6.35 0.76 -17.22
C PRO A 173 -6.14 1.91 -18.22
N ASP A 174 -5.50 3.00 -17.76
CA ASP A 174 -5.10 4.13 -18.60
C ASP A 174 -4.06 3.74 -19.64
N TYR A 175 -3.27 2.69 -19.36
CA TYR A 175 -2.35 2.08 -20.30
C TYR A 175 -2.32 0.56 -20.13
N ASN A 176 -2.24 -0.18 -21.23
CA ASN A 176 -2.04 -1.63 -21.21
C ASN A 176 -0.94 -2.05 -22.19
N TYR A 177 0.08 -2.75 -21.67
CA TYR A 177 1.00 -3.50 -22.50
C TYR A 177 0.38 -4.86 -22.83
N GLY A 178 -0.22 -4.97 -24.02
CA GLY A 178 -1.02 -6.12 -24.43
C GLY A 178 -0.25 -7.31 -25.02
N GLU A 179 1.06 -7.20 -25.19
CA GLU A 179 1.90 -8.26 -25.74
C GLU A 179 2.48 -9.16 -24.64
N ILE A 180 2.98 -10.34 -25.03
CA ILE A 180 3.69 -11.23 -24.12
C ILE A 180 5.11 -10.71 -23.87
N ILE A 181 5.52 -10.68 -22.60
CA ILE A 181 6.84 -10.23 -22.16
C ILE A 181 7.70 -11.45 -21.82
N ASN A 182 8.95 -11.48 -22.28
CA ASN A 182 9.96 -12.52 -21.94
C ASN A 182 9.57 -13.99 -22.26
N ALA A 183 8.82 -14.26 -23.32
CA ALA A 183 8.49 -15.63 -23.75
C ALA A 183 9.72 -16.45 -24.17
N ASP A 184 10.62 -15.81 -24.91
CA ASP A 184 11.79 -16.44 -25.53
C ASP A 184 13.06 -16.29 -24.70
N LYS A 185 13.14 -15.22 -23.91
CA LYS A 185 14.33 -14.87 -23.14
C LYS A 185 13.98 -14.05 -21.90
N ARG A 186 14.55 -14.45 -20.76
CA ARG A 186 14.44 -13.72 -19.50
C ARG A 186 15.45 -12.57 -19.43
N GLU A 187 14.95 -11.36 -19.60
CA GLU A 187 15.72 -10.12 -19.46
C GLU A 187 14.83 -8.98 -19.00
N TRP A 188 15.43 -7.95 -18.38
CA TRP A 188 14.69 -6.75 -18.02
C TRP A 188 14.26 -6.00 -19.28
N GLN A 189 12.96 -5.76 -19.39
CA GLN A 189 12.35 -4.99 -20.45
C GLN A 189 11.75 -3.72 -19.86
N ARG A 190 12.03 -2.59 -20.50
CA ARG A 190 11.42 -1.32 -20.13
C ARG A 190 10.08 -1.16 -20.81
N ILE A 191 9.04 -0.87 -20.03
CA ILE A 191 7.74 -0.41 -20.53
C ILE A 191 7.66 1.08 -20.24
N SER A 192 7.42 1.89 -21.26
CA SER A 192 7.30 3.34 -21.12
C SER A 192 6.25 3.91 -22.05
N PHE A 193 5.52 4.92 -21.59
CA PHE A 193 4.48 5.58 -22.36
C PHE A 193 4.26 7.01 -21.85
N THR A 194 3.66 7.84 -22.70
CA THR A 194 3.19 9.18 -22.34
C THR A 194 1.68 9.22 -22.44
N PHE A 195 1.04 10.02 -21.59
CA PHE A 195 -0.41 10.19 -21.60
C PHE A 195 -0.80 11.57 -21.08
N THR A 196 -1.98 12.02 -21.52
CA THR A 196 -2.68 13.16 -20.93
C THR A 196 -3.53 12.66 -19.78
N SER A 197 -3.35 13.19 -18.57
CA SER A 197 -4.12 12.72 -17.41
C SER A 197 -5.61 13.04 -17.58
N PRO A 198 -6.50 12.04 -17.57
CA PRO A 198 -7.93 12.26 -17.80
C PRO A 198 -8.63 12.90 -16.59
N ASN A 199 -8.02 12.82 -15.41
CA ASN A 199 -8.59 13.31 -14.15
C ASN A 199 -7.48 13.71 -13.16
N ARG A 200 -7.88 14.23 -11.99
CA ARG A 200 -6.98 14.47 -10.86
C ARG A 200 -6.70 13.16 -10.13
N SER A 201 -5.68 12.42 -10.57
CA SER A 201 -5.32 11.11 -10.00
C SER A 201 -4.36 11.24 -8.82
N GLU A 202 -4.65 10.58 -7.70
CA GLU A 202 -3.77 10.49 -6.53
C GLU A 202 -3.03 9.16 -6.42
N PHE A 203 -3.49 8.13 -7.14
CA PHE A 203 -2.96 6.78 -7.04
C PHE A 203 -2.56 6.24 -8.41
N LEU A 204 -1.50 5.44 -8.41
CA LEU A 204 -1.07 4.61 -9.52
C LEU A 204 -1.13 3.15 -9.09
N CYS A 205 -1.73 2.30 -9.92
CA CYS A 205 -1.86 0.86 -9.72
C CYS A 205 -1.33 0.10 -10.94
N ILE A 206 -0.51 -0.93 -10.71
CA ILE A 206 0.05 -1.79 -11.76
C ILE A 206 -0.43 -3.23 -11.55
N GLY A 207 -0.87 -3.88 -12.63
CA GLY A 207 -1.24 -5.29 -12.64
C GLY A 207 -1.97 -5.70 -13.92
N ASN A 208 -2.61 -6.86 -13.90
CA ASN A 208 -3.43 -7.32 -15.04
C ASN A 208 -4.91 -7.07 -14.75
N PHE A 209 -5.50 -6.11 -15.47
CA PHE A 209 -6.89 -5.67 -15.28
C PHE A 209 -7.91 -6.40 -16.16
N PHE A 210 -7.49 -7.48 -16.83
CA PHE A 210 -8.33 -8.18 -17.79
C PHE A 210 -8.83 -9.51 -17.23
N GLY A 211 -9.98 -9.96 -17.73
CA GLY A 211 -10.55 -11.26 -17.40
C GLY A 211 -9.71 -12.42 -17.92
N ASN A 212 -10.13 -13.64 -17.60
CA ASN A 212 -9.45 -14.85 -18.07
C ASN A 212 -9.55 -15.00 -19.59
N GLU A 213 -10.68 -14.60 -20.18
CA GLU A 213 -10.93 -14.75 -21.62
C GLU A 213 -10.00 -13.88 -22.46
N GLU A 214 -9.62 -12.71 -21.94
CA GLU A 214 -8.70 -11.78 -22.60
C GLU A 214 -7.24 -11.97 -22.18
N THR A 215 -6.97 -12.84 -21.19
CA THR A 215 -5.61 -13.15 -20.73
C THR A 215 -5.10 -14.43 -21.39
N THR A 216 -4.19 -14.26 -22.35
CA THR A 216 -3.43 -15.36 -22.94
C THR A 216 -2.28 -15.75 -22.03
N LEU A 217 -2.12 -17.05 -21.81
CA LEU A 217 -1.02 -17.64 -21.06
C LEU A 217 -0.21 -18.55 -22.00
N ILE A 218 1.10 -18.32 -22.12
CA ILE A 218 1.99 -19.21 -22.90
C ILE A 218 3.12 -19.76 -22.04
N GLU A 219 3.51 -20.99 -22.33
CA GLU A 219 4.65 -21.62 -21.69
C GLU A 219 5.96 -20.98 -22.18
N VAL A 220 6.89 -20.76 -21.27
CA VAL A 220 8.19 -20.18 -21.60
C VAL A 220 9.03 -21.16 -22.42
N LYS A 221 9.81 -20.66 -23.37
CA LYS A 221 10.67 -21.52 -24.20
C LYS A 221 12.00 -21.86 -23.54
N GLU A 222 12.50 -21.00 -22.65
CA GLU A 222 13.73 -21.26 -21.92
C GLU A 222 13.52 -22.30 -20.80
N PRO A 223 14.45 -23.27 -20.66
CA PRO A 223 14.40 -24.23 -19.56
C PRO A 223 14.44 -23.55 -18.19
N ILE A 224 13.53 -23.94 -17.30
CA ILE A 224 13.51 -23.43 -15.93
C ILE A 224 14.64 -24.09 -15.13
N GLN A 225 15.57 -23.27 -14.65
CA GLN A 225 16.71 -23.71 -13.82
C GLN A 225 16.34 -23.71 -12.33
N ALA A 226 15.52 -24.68 -11.93
CA ALA A 226 15.20 -24.92 -10.52
C ALA A 226 16.30 -25.74 -9.82
N THR A 227 16.61 -25.42 -8.57
CA THR A 227 17.43 -26.30 -7.72
C THR A 227 16.64 -27.54 -7.28
N VAL A 228 17.31 -28.53 -6.67
CA VAL A 228 16.68 -29.82 -6.27
C VAL A 228 15.48 -29.61 -5.33
N ASP A 229 15.52 -28.56 -4.51
CA ASP A 229 14.49 -28.26 -3.52
C ASP A 229 13.44 -27.26 -4.03
N GLU A 230 13.55 -26.79 -5.27
CA GLU A 230 12.65 -25.81 -5.87
C GLU A 230 11.64 -26.46 -6.82
N LYS A 231 10.47 -25.83 -6.92
CA LYS A 231 9.45 -26.19 -7.91
C LYS A 231 9.13 -24.98 -8.76
N ALA A 232 9.07 -25.20 -10.07
CA ALA A 232 8.50 -24.23 -10.99
C ALA A 232 7.05 -23.93 -10.61
N PHE A 233 6.64 -22.68 -10.75
CA PHE A 233 5.29 -22.21 -10.52
C PHE A 233 4.49 -22.34 -11.82
N ASN A 234 3.31 -22.96 -11.75
CA ASN A 234 2.38 -23.08 -12.88
C ASN A 234 1.52 -21.81 -13.02
N ASN A 235 2.16 -20.65 -13.07
CA ASN A 235 1.52 -19.36 -13.21
C ASN A 235 2.38 -18.40 -14.04
N SER A 236 1.83 -17.22 -14.34
CA SER A 236 2.58 -16.07 -14.85
C SER A 236 2.97 -15.15 -13.71
N TYR A 237 4.27 -14.97 -13.51
CA TYR A 237 4.83 -14.18 -12.43
C TYR A 237 5.87 -13.20 -12.94
N TYR A 238 5.60 -11.90 -12.79
CA TYR A 238 6.45 -10.83 -13.27
C TYR A 238 7.08 -10.06 -12.10
N LEU A 239 8.37 -9.82 -12.22
CA LEU A 239 9.17 -8.90 -11.42
C LEU A 239 9.00 -7.49 -11.98
N ILE A 240 8.84 -6.51 -11.11
CA ILE A 240 8.70 -5.09 -11.41
C ILE A 240 9.71 -4.32 -10.57
N ASP A 241 10.39 -3.36 -11.21
CA ASP A 241 11.38 -2.50 -10.58
C ASP A 241 11.38 -1.10 -11.23
N ASP A 242 11.99 -0.14 -10.55
CA ASP A 242 12.28 1.21 -11.06
C ASP A 242 11.06 1.91 -11.69
N VAL A 243 10.00 2.10 -10.91
CA VAL A 243 8.76 2.74 -11.38
C VAL A 243 8.91 4.25 -11.41
N MET A 244 8.55 4.87 -12.53
CA MET A 244 8.60 6.32 -12.70
C MET A 244 7.30 6.87 -13.26
N LEU A 245 6.90 8.01 -12.70
CA LEU A 245 5.85 8.86 -13.21
C LEU A 245 6.26 10.31 -13.01
N CYS A 246 6.47 11.05 -14.08
CA CYS A 246 6.86 12.46 -14.00
C CYS A 246 6.05 13.29 -15.00
N ALA A 247 5.84 14.57 -14.67
CA ALA A 247 5.23 15.49 -15.62
C ALA A 247 6.25 15.82 -16.73
N THR A 248 5.77 15.81 -17.97
CA THR A 248 6.51 16.30 -19.15
C THR A 248 6.11 17.73 -19.47
N ARG A 249 4.83 18.05 -19.20
CA ARG A 249 4.26 19.38 -19.28
C ARG A 249 3.09 19.42 -18.32
N VAL A 250 3.24 20.17 -17.25
CA VAL A 250 2.15 20.43 -16.31
C VAL A 250 1.15 21.35 -17.01
N ALA A 251 -0.09 20.90 -17.17
CA ALA A 251 -1.18 21.82 -17.49
C ALA A 251 -1.31 22.80 -16.33
N GLU A 252 -1.62 24.08 -16.62
CA GLU A 252 -2.06 24.95 -15.55
C GLU A 252 -3.22 24.23 -14.85
N PRO A 253 -3.14 24.03 -13.52
CA PRO A 253 -4.28 23.47 -12.82
C PRO A 253 -5.47 24.32 -13.22
N GLU A 254 -6.53 23.68 -13.76
CA GLU A 254 -7.82 24.35 -13.87
C GLU A 254 -8.02 25.04 -12.51
N PRO A 255 -8.27 26.36 -12.46
CA PRO A 255 -8.47 27.05 -11.19
C PRO A 255 -9.44 26.16 -10.43
N GLU A 256 -8.99 25.68 -9.26
CA GLU A 256 -9.85 24.83 -8.45
C GLU A 256 -11.20 25.55 -8.45
N PRO A 257 -12.30 24.87 -8.84
CA PRO A 257 -13.60 25.51 -8.77
C PRO A 257 -13.64 26.16 -7.40
N GLU A 258 -13.96 27.47 -7.33
CA GLU A 258 -14.19 28.15 -6.05
C GLU A 258 -14.85 27.12 -5.17
N PRO A 259 -14.24 26.75 -4.02
CA PRO A 259 -14.63 25.56 -3.30
C PRO A 259 -16.14 25.56 -3.30
N GLU A 260 -16.75 24.59 -3.99
CA GLU A 260 -18.19 24.38 -3.84
C GLU A 260 -18.38 24.45 -2.33
N PRO A 261 -19.25 25.35 -1.81
CA PRO A 261 -19.35 25.59 -0.37
C PRO A 261 -19.32 24.22 0.26
N GLU A 262 -18.28 23.95 1.06
CA GLU A 262 -17.88 22.58 1.42
C GLU A 262 -19.15 21.76 1.56
N PRO A 263 -19.33 20.63 0.85
CA PRO A 263 -20.46 19.76 1.18
C PRO A 263 -20.35 19.58 2.68
N ALA A 264 -21.30 20.17 3.41
CA ALA A 264 -21.09 20.58 4.80
C ALA A 264 -20.26 19.51 5.49
N ALA A 265 -19.09 19.89 6.03
CA ALA A 265 -18.13 19.00 6.70
C ALA A 265 -18.89 17.79 7.22
N ALA A 266 -18.55 16.59 6.73
CA ALA A 266 -19.32 15.37 6.97
C ALA A 266 -19.90 15.45 8.39
N PRO A 267 -21.24 15.38 8.56
CA PRO A 267 -21.87 15.85 9.78
C PRO A 267 -21.12 15.29 10.98
N PRO A 268 -20.74 16.13 11.96
CA PRO A 268 -19.85 15.74 13.03
C PRO A 268 -20.34 14.40 13.61
N PRO A 269 -19.43 13.45 13.88
CA PRO A 269 -19.81 12.16 14.45
C PRO A 269 -20.78 12.36 15.61
N ILE A 270 -21.99 11.80 15.51
CA ILE A 270 -23.03 12.03 16.51
C ILE A 270 -22.56 11.43 17.83
N VAL A 271 -22.72 12.13 18.96
CA VAL A 271 -22.48 11.53 20.28
C VAL A 271 -23.25 10.21 20.41
N GLY A 272 -22.55 9.15 20.80
CA GLY A 272 -23.06 7.78 20.84
C GLY A 272 -22.87 6.98 19.54
N ALA A 273 -22.34 7.58 18.48
CA ALA A 273 -21.95 6.86 17.27
C ALA A 273 -20.85 5.84 17.59
N VAL A 274 -21.02 4.62 17.08
CA VAL A 274 -20.04 3.55 17.20
C VAL A 274 -19.23 3.48 15.92
N ILE A 275 -17.96 3.87 16.00
CA ILE A 275 -16.98 3.65 14.94
C ILE A 275 -16.52 2.19 15.08
N LYS A 276 -16.96 1.36 14.13
CA LYS A 276 -16.62 -0.06 14.08
C LYS A 276 -15.33 -0.26 13.32
N LEU A 277 -14.34 -0.82 13.99
CA LEU A 277 -13.08 -1.19 13.37
C LEU A 277 -13.03 -2.71 13.18
N ASP A 278 -13.36 -3.17 11.97
CA ASP A 278 -13.41 -4.61 11.65
C ASP A 278 -12.03 -5.31 11.62
N ARG A 279 -10.92 -4.58 11.85
CA ARG A 279 -9.54 -5.05 11.64
C ARG A 279 -8.56 -4.61 12.73
N VAL A 280 -9.01 -4.34 13.96
CA VAL A 280 -8.11 -4.24 15.12
C VAL A 280 -7.78 -5.64 15.61
N PHE A 281 -6.57 -6.09 15.33
CA PHE A 281 -6.10 -7.44 15.65
C PHE A 281 -5.02 -7.43 16.73
N PHE A 282 -5.04 -8.46 17.57
CA PHE A 282 -4.06 -8.68 18.63
C PHE A 282 -3.37 -10.03 18.45
N GLU A 283 -2.16 -10.17 18.98
CA GLU A 283 -1.54 -11.50 19.08
C GLU A 283 -2.46 -12.48 19.85
N THR A 284 -2.44 -13.75 19.46
CA THR A 284 -3.33 -14.76 20.05
C THR A 284 -3.11 -14.86 21.56
N ALA A 285 -4.20 -14.79 22.34
CA ALA A 285 -4.20 -14.77 23.81
C ALA A 285 -3.37 -13.64 24.45
N LYS A 286 -3.07 -12.58 23.69
CA LYS A 286 -2.32 -11.40 24.12
C LYS A 286 -3.06 -10.11 23.75
N TRP A 287 -2.47 -9.01 24.18
CA TRP A 287 -2.95 -7.64 23.97
C TRP A 287 -1.98 -6.76 23.17
N ALA A 288 -0.87 -7.32 22.69
CA ALA A 288 -0.01 -6.63 21.73
C ALA A 288 -0.77 -6.42 20.40
N LEU A 289 -0.86 -5.17 19.95
CA LEU A 289 -1.44 -4.82 18.66
C LEU A 289 -0.61 -5.43 17.53
N LEU A 290 -1.28 -6.04 16.57
CA LEU A 290 -0.65 -6.38 15.31
C LEU A 290 -0.56 -5.12 14.44
N SER A 291 0.53 -4.98 13.69
CA SER A 291 0.75 -3.84 12.79
C SER A 291 -0.37 -3.62 11.77
N VAL A 292 -1.08 -4.68 11.37
CA VAL A 292 -2.28 -4.60 10.52
C VAL A 292 -3.40 -3.73 11.10
N SER A 293 -3.42 -3.55 12.42
CA SER A 293 -4.39 -2.70 13.12
C SER A 293 -4.06 -1.23 12.98
N HIS A 294 -2.80 -0.86 12.69
CA HIS A 294 -2.35 0.53 12.68
C HIS A 294 -3.05 1.34 11.59
N ASP A 295 -3.29 0.77 10.40
CA ASP A 295 -4.01 1.47 9.32
C ASP A 295 -5.41 1.92 9.74
N GLN A 296 -6.13 1.10 10.51
CA GLN A 296 -7.48 1.43 10.99
C GLN A 296 -7.45 2.38 12.19
N LEU A 297 -6.41 2.28 13.02
CA LEU A 297 -6.19 3.23 14.11
C LEU A 297 -5.76 4.60 13.58
N GLU A 298 -5.05 4.66 12.46
CA GLU A 298 -4.71 5.91 11.75
C GLU A 298 -5.98 6.63 11.26
N GLU A 299 -6.98 5.89 10.76
CA GLU A 299 -8.29 6.47 10.39
C GLU A 299 -8.95 7.15 11.62
N VAL A 300 -8.79 6.58 12.83
CA VAL A 300 -9.27 7.20 14.08
C VAL A 300 -8.44 8.44 14.45
N VAL A 301 -7.11 8.39 14.29
CA VAL A 301 -6.21 9.53 14.55
C VAL A 301 -6.57 10.71 13.64
N ILE A 302 -6.76 10.47 12.35
CA ILE A 302 -7.17 11.48 11.37
C ILE A 302 -8.49 12.12 11.81
N LEU A 303 -9.49 11.31 12.15
CA LEU A 303 -10.81 11.79 12.57
C LEU A 303 -10.74 12.63 13.86
N MET A 304 -9.98 12.20 14.87
CA MET A 304 -9.83 12.94 16.13
C MET A 304 -9.01 14.24 15.96
N ASN A 305 -8.16 14.33 14.95
CA ASN A 305 -7.47 15.57 14.59
C ASN A 305 -8.38 16.52 13.81
N GLU A 306 -9.25 15.98 12.96
CA GLU A 306 -10.27 16.75 12.22
C GLU A 306 -11.31 17.37 13.16
N TYR A 307 -11.67 16.67 14.26
CA TYR A 307 -12.58 17.17 15.29
C TYR A 307 -11.88 17.29 16.65
N PRO A 308 -11.21 18.42 16.96
CA PRO A 308 -10.43 18.57 18.20
C PRO A 308 -11.24 18.46 19.50
N SER A 309 -12.55 18.73 19.47
CA SER A 309 -13.48 18.57 20.61
C SER A 309 -14.01 17.14 20.78
N MET A 310 -13.71 16.25 19.84
CA MET A 310 -14.17 14.86 19.88
C MET A 310 -13.47 14.11 21.00
N GLU A 311 -14.26 13.46 21.85
CA GLU A 311 -13.82 12.50 22.84
C GLU A 311 -14.41 11.12 22.52
N ILE A 312 -13.66 10.08 22.87
CA ILE A 312 -14.04 8.69 22.56
C ILE A 312 -13.89 7.75 23.76
N ALA A 313 -14.73 6.71 23.80
CA ALA A 313 -14.56 5.53 24.64
C ALA A 313 -14.13 4.33 23.82
N ILE A 314 -13.02 3.71 24.19
CA ILE A 314 -12.44 2.52 23.57
C ILE A 314 -12.94 1.28 24.33
N ASN A 315 -13.84 0.54 23.72
CA ASN A 315 -14.57 -0.57 24.34
C ASN A 315 -14.11 -1.91 23.78
N GLY A 316 -13.63 -2.80 24.66
CA GLY A 316 -13.06 -4.09 24.29
C GLY A 316 -13.97 -5.24 24.68
N HIS A 317 -14.11 -6.21 23.77
CA HIS A 317 -14.97 -7.37 23.97
C HIS A 317 -14.24 -8.68 23.62
N THR A 318 -14.55 -9.73 24.36
CA THR A 318 -14.11 -11.11 24.07
C THR A 318 -15.28 -11.98 23.65
N ASP A 319 -14.97 -13.15 23.10
CA ASP A 319 -15.95 -14.24 23.03
C ASP A 319 -16.08 -14.96 24.39
N SER A 320 -16.96 -15.95 24.46
CA SER A 320 -17.24 -16.69 25.70
C SER A 320 -16.26 -17.84 26.00
N ARG A 321 -15.08 -17.89 25.38
CA ARG A 321 -14.07 -18.90 25.66
C ARG A 321 -13.07 -18.36 26.67
N GLY A 322 -12.91 -19.09 27.78
CA GLY A 322 -12.08 -18.66 28.90
C GLY A 322 -12.93 -18.47 30.15
N ASP A 323 -12.29 -18.23 31.29
CA ASP A 323 -13.00 -17.81 32.49
C ASP A 323 -13.29 -16.30 32.45
N ASN A 324 -14.34 -15.87 33.16
CA ASN A 324 -14.79 -14.48 33.15
C ASN A 324 -13.70 -13.50 33.58
N SER A 325 -12.88 -13.85 34.58
CA SER A 325 -11.78 -13.00 35.05
C SER A 325 -10.69 -12.83 34.00
N TYR A 326 -10.33 -13.90 33.30
CA TYR A 326 -9.38 -13.87 32.20
C TYR A 326 -9.90 -13.02 31.04
N ASN A 327 -11.16 -13.21 30.64
CA ASN A 327 -11.77 -12.46 29.54
C ASN A 327 -11.89 -10.97 29.85
N GLN A 328 -12.24 -10.63 31.09
CA GLN A 328 -12.24 -9.27 31.59
C GLN A 328 -10.85 -8.64 31.45
N ASN A 329 -9.82 -9.27 32.03
CA ASN A 329 -8.46 -8.77 31.99
C ASN A 329 -7.90 -8.67 30.56
N LEU A 330 -8.22 -9.63 29.69
CA LEU A 330 -7.81 -9.62 28.28
C LEU A 330 -8.41 -8.43 27.53
N SER A 331 -9.70 -8.16 27.73
CA SER A 331 -10.36 -7.02 27.09
C SER A 331 -9.82 -5.67 27.55
N GLU A 332 -9.55 -5.52 28.85
CA GLU A 332 -8.99 -4.29 29.44
C GLU A 332 -7.58 -4.00 28.92
N ASN A 333 -6.71 -5.01 28.89
CA ASN A 333 -5.35 -4.81 28.38
C ASN A 333 -5.34 -4.48 26.89
N ARG A 334 -6.28 -5.03 26.11
CA ARG A 334 -6.40 -4.74 24.67
C ARG A 334 -6.81 -3.29 24.42
N THR A 335 -7.81 -2.79 25.15
CA THR A 335 -8.21 -1.40 25.00
C THR A 335 -7.15 -0.44 25.53
N LYS A 336 -6.42 -0.82 26.59
CA LYS A 336 -5.24 -0.09 27.06
C LYS A 336 -4.16 0.02 25.99
N SER A 337 -3.83 -1.07 25.29
CA SER A 337 -2.82 -1.02 24.21
C SER A 337 -3.26 -0.17 23.02
N VAL A 338 -4.56 -0.14 22.70
CA VAL A 338 -5.13 0.78 21.71
C VAL A 338 -5.02 2.23 22.17
N PHE A 339 -5.38 2.51 23.42
CA PHE A 339 -5.25 3.83 24.03
C PHE A 339 -3.80 4.32 24.00
N GLU A 340 -2.84 3.49 24.44
CA GLU A 340 -1.41 3.81 24.44
C GLU A 340 -0.90 4.12 23.02
N TYR A 341 -1.32 3.34 22.02
CA TYR A 341 -0.99 3.61 20.62
C TYR A 341 -1.50 4.99 20.16
N LEU A 342 -2.75 5.35 20.45
CA LEU A 342 -3.31 6.64 20.03
C LEU A 342 -2.63 7.84 20.72
N VAL A 343 -2.22 7.67 21.99
CA VAL A 343 -1.40 8.65 22.70
C VAL A 343 -0.01 8.79 22.03
N GLU A 344 0.61 7.69 21.62
CA GLU A 344 1.88 7.72 20.87
C GLU A 344 1.74 8.41 19.51
N GLN A 345 0.57 8.35 18.87
CA GLN A 345 0.25 9.09 17.64
C GLN A 345 -0.12 10.57 17.88
N GLY A 346 -0.11 11.04 19.12
CA GLY A 346 -0.29 12.45 19.46
C GLY A 346 -1.70 12.87 19.86
N ILE A 347 -2.63 11.94 20.07
CA ILE A 347 -3.96 12.26 20.63
C ILE A 347 -3.85 12.46 22.13
N ASP A 348 -4.44 13.54 22.65
CA ASP A 348 -4.44 13.83 24.08
C ASP A 348 -5.18 12.72 24.86
N ALA A 349 -4.51 12.19 25.87
CA ALA A 349 -5.04 11.17 26.77
C ALA A 349 -6.36 11.61 27.45
N SER A 350 -6.57 12.90 27.68
CA SER A 350 -7.80 13.41 28.29
C SER A 350 -9.03 13.26 27.40
N ARG A 351 -8.84 13.06 26.08
CA ARG A 351 -9.92 12.93 25.09
C ARG A 351 -10.38 11.49 24.91
N MET A 352 -9.82 10.56 25.68
CA MET A 352 -10.03 9.13 25.50
C MET A 352 -10.24 8.44 26.84
N GLU A 353 -11.22 7.56 26.90
CA GLU A 353 -11.33 6.56 27.97
C GLU A 353 -11.28 5.16 27.39
N TYR A 354 -10.93 4.15 28.19
CA TYR A 354 -10.89 2.77 27.73
C TYR A 354 -11.49 1.81 28.77
N ILE A 355 -12.31 0.86 28.31
CA ILE A 355 -13.01 -0.10 29.15
C ILE A 355 -13.00 -1.48 28.50
N GLY A 356 -12.60 -2.50 29.26
CA GLY A 356 -12.83 -3.90 28.89
C GLY A 356 -14.17 -4.39 29.42
N TYR A 357 -14.96 -5.10 28.61
CA TYR A 357 -16.22 -5.71 29.03
C TYR A 357 -16.15 -7.24 29.16
N GLY A 358 -15.01 -7.84 28.84
CA GLY A 358 -14.89 -9.29 28.68
C GLY A 358 -15.97 -9.83 27.75
N GLU A 359 -16.62 -10.91 28.17
CA GLU A 359 -17.68 -11.58 27.42
C GLU A 359 -19.10 -11.06 27.74
N THR A 360 -19.23 -10.04 28.60
CA THR A 360 -20.53 -9.63 29.18
C THR A 360 -21.46 -8.90 28.20
N LYS A 361 -20.93 -8.42 27.07
CA LYS A 361 -21.67 -7.70 26.02
C LYS A 361 -21.50 -8.36 24.63
N PRO A 362 -22.04 -9.57 24.41
CA PRO A 362 -21.97 -10.24 23.12
C PRO A 362 -22.92 -9.60 22.10
N ILE A 363 -22.48 -9.47 20.85
CA ILE A 363 -23.30 -8.98 19.73
C ILE A 363 -23.76 -10.10 18.79
N ALA A 364 -23.15 -11.28 18.92
CA ALA A 364 -23.48 -12.47 18.16
C ALA A 364 -23.45 -13.72 19.02
N ASN A 365 -24.05 -14.80 18.53
CA ASN A 365 -24.17 -16.04 19.27
C ASN A 365 -22.82 -16.74 19.44
N ASN A 366 -22.33 -16.86 20.68
CA ASN A 366 -21.06 -17.50 21.03
C ASN A 366 -20.99 -19.01 20.74
N LYS A 367 -22.14 -19.65 20.45
CA LYS A 367 -22.19 -21.06 20.06
C LYS A 367 -21.43 -21.34 18.75
N TYR A 368 -21.44 -20.40 17.81
CA TYR A 368 -20.85 -20.57 16.47
C TYR A 368 -19.51 -19.86 16.34
N SER A 369 -18.61 -20.38 15.49
CA SER A 369 -17.27 -19.79 15.25
C SER A 369 -17.34 -18.35 14.80
N ASP A 370 -18.27 -18.06 13.90
CA ASP A 370 -18.38 -16.77 13.23
C ASP A 370 -18.95 -15.75 14.22
N GLY A 371 -19.93 -16.15 15.04
CA GLY A 371 -20.43 -15.33 16.14
C GLY A 371 -19.35 -15.01 17.19
N ARG A 372 -18.47 -15.96 17.51
CA ARG A 372 -17.31 -15.69 18.38
C ARG A 372 -16.33 -14.70 17.75
N GLN A 373 -16.10 -14.79 16.44
CA GLN A 373 -15.23 -13.83 15.74
C GLN A 373 -15.80 -12.41 15.80
N LEU A 374 -17.12 -12.25 15.64
CA LEU A 374 -17.78 -10.95 15.77
C LEU A 374 -17.72 -10.40 17.20
N ASN A 375 -17.76 -11.27 18.22
CA ASN A 375 -17.66 -10.84 19.62
C ASN A 375 -16.24 -10.41 20.02
N ARG A 376 -15.19 -10.91 19.34
CA ARG A 376 -13.80 -10.48 19.53
C ARG A 376 -13.54 -9.17 18.77
N ARG A 377 -13.92 -8.04 19.38
CA ARG A 377 -13.87 -6.72 18.74
C ARG A 377 -13.43 -5.62 19.69
N VAL A 378 -12.99 -4.51 19.11
CA VAL A 378 -12.82 -3.22 19.78
C VAL A 378 -13.72 -2.22 19.07
N GLU A 379 -14.47 -1.45 19.85
CA GLU A 379 -15.39 -0.42 19.38
C GLU A 379 -14.95 0.94 19.92
N PHE A 380 -15.13 1.97 19.12
CA PHE A 380 -14.88 3.34 19.51
C PHE A 380 -16.23 4.05 19.57
N VAL A 381 -16.57 4.61 20.72
CA VAL A 381 -17.85 5.29 20.92
C VAL A 381 -17.57 6.75 21.11
N VAL A 382 -18.17 7.61 20.30
CA VAL A 382 -18.06 9.07 20.50
C VAL A 382 -18.78 9.44 21.79
N THR A 383 -18.06 9.87 22.82
CA THR A 383 -18.63 10.22 24.13
C THR A 383 -18.98 11.69 24.20
N HIS A 384 -18.21 12.52 23.51
CA HIS A 384 -18.42 13.94 23.39
C HIS A 384 -17.95 14.41 22.03
N ILE A 385 -18.65 15.40 21.49
CA ILE A 385 -18.18 16.24 20.42
C ILE A 385 -18.91 17.57 20.61
N GLU A 386 -18.19 18.66 20.67
CA GLU A 386 -18.85 19.95 20.56
C GLU A 386 -19.28 20.06 19.09
N ALA A 387 -20.58 19.88 18.83
CA ALA A 387 -21.15 20.44 17.62
C ALA A 387 -20.87 21.93 17.71
N GLU A 388 -20.16 22.50 16.74
CA GLU A 388 -19.99 23.94 16.68
C GLU A 388 -21.39 24.57 16.76
N ASN A 389 -21.71 25.16 17.92
CA ASN A 389 -22.64 26.26 17.97
C ASN A 389 -21.99 27.30 17.07
N THR A 390 -22.52 27.46 15.86
CA THR A 390 -22.25 28.62 15.03
C THR A 390 -22.67 29.84 15.83
N VAL A 391 -21.74 30.39 16.63
CA VAL A 391 -21.87 31.72 17.17
C VAL A 391 -21.67 32.65 15.99
N ILE A 392 -22.78 33.10 15.42
CA ILE A 392 -22.78 34.31 14.61
C ILE A 392 -22.38 35.42 15.58
N GLU A 393 -21.10 35.76 15.64
CA GLU A 393 -20.70 37.06 16.17
C GLU A 393 -21.30 38.12 15.24
N GLN A 394 -22.43 38.69 15.66
CA GLN A 394 -22.85 39.98 15.15
C GLN A 394 -21.87 41.02 15.69
N SER A 395 -20.80 41.28 14.93
CA SER A 395 -20.02 42.50 15.10
C SER A 395 -20.88 43.67 14.61
N ASN A 396 -21.58 44.32 15.54
CA ASN A 396 -22.06 45.68 15.35
C ASN A 396 -20.87 46.62 15.50
N GLU A 397 -20.10 46.82 14.43
CA GLU A 397 -19.33 48.05 14.25
C GLU A 397 -19.51 48.57 12.83
N VAL A 398 -20.17 49.72 12.78
CA VAL A 398 -20.38 50.56 11.62
C VAL A 398 -19.11 51.37 11.39
N THR A 399 -18.42 51.18 10.27
CA THR A 399 -17.55 52.22 9.73
C THR A 399 -18.39 53.21 8.93
N PRO A 400 -18.47 54.50 9.32
CA PRO A 400 -19.23 55.49 8.56
C PRO A 400 -18.57 55.75 7.20
N TYR A 401 -19.36 55.68 6.14
CA TYR A 401 -19.01 56.27 4.86
C TYR A 401 -18.99 57.80 5.02
N THR A 402 -17.88 58.43 4.64
CA THR A 402 -17.66 59.87 4.75
C THR A 402 -18.18 60.61 3.52
N ASP A 403 -18.73 61.81 3.74
CA ASP A 403 -19.18 62.75 2.72
C ASP A 403 -18.12 63.02 1.64
N LYS A 404 -18.26 62.36 0.48
CA LYS A 404 -18.14 62.92 -0.88
C LYS A 404 -18.05 61.78 -1.89
N ASP A 405 -18.92 61.91 -2.89
CA ASP A 405 -19.08 61.15 -4.13
C ASP A 405 -19.90 59.85 -4.05
#